data_AF-A0A7R7YHR2-F1
#
_entry.id   AF-A0A7R7YHR2-F1
#
_cell.length_a   1.000
_cell.length_b   1.000
_cell.length_c   1.000
_cell.angle_alpha   90.00
_cell.angle_beta   90.00
_cell.angle_gamma   90.00
#
_symmetry.space_group_name_H-M   'P 1'
#
loop_
_entity.id
_entity.type
_entity.pdbx_description
1 polymer ?
#
loop_
_entity_poly.entity_id
_entity_poly.type
_entity_poly.pdbx_seq_one_letter_code
_entity_poly.pdbx_strand_id
1 'polypeptide(L)'
;MVEYFTYPELPDRQFFRCDRRKASLQVTACAGMWVEANGKAAPERLDQCRNCPLGAKHAGVGEISLSPLRGMSICARCEQGATRLVRKHLCISCYNREREFLKGRNARGSAPVKHPQLHQLEIRFQAGPEIERVAMTVASRQELVVAVLRDTSKHVTFAFEAGRPNLLQGELFG
;
A
#
# COMPACT_ATOMS: atom_id res chain seq x y z
N MET A 1 -12.92 -17.56 -11.93
CA MET A 1 -11.78 -18.44 -12.24
C MET A 1 -11.23 -17.99 -13.59
N VAL A 2 -9.91 -17.92 -13.80
CA VAL A 2 -9.35 -17.48 -15.10
C VAL A 2 -9.27 -18.69 -16.02
N GLU A 3 -9.90 -18.61 -17.17
CA GLU A 3 -9.83 -19.62 -18.22
C GLU A 3 -8.58 -19.40 -19.09
N TYR A 4 -7.84 -20.48 -19.31
CA TYR A 4 -6.64 -20.49 -20.13
C TYR A 4 -6.89 -21.30 -21.39
N PHE A 5 -6.30 -20.86 -22.50
CA PHE A 5 -6.41 -21.52 -23.80
C PHE A 5 -5.11 -21.41 -24.58
N THR A 6 -4.99 -22.21 -25.65
CA THR A 6 -3.88 -22.21 -26.60
C THR A 6 -4.45 -22.04 -28.00
N TYR A 7 -3.64 -21.51 -28.93
CA TYR A 7 -4.00 -21.48 -30.34
C TYR A 7 -3.35 -22.67 -31.06
N PRO A 8 -4.02 -23.34 -32.01
CA PRO A 8 -3.42 -24.44 -32.78
C PRO A 8 -2.12 -24.05 -33.48
N GLU A 9 -2.01 -22.80 -33.93
CA GLU A 9 -0.84 -22.25 -34.61
C GLU A 9 0.31 -21.92 -33.65
N LEU A 10 0.04 -21.84 -32.34
CA LEU A 10 0.98 -21.48 -31.28
C LEU A 10 0.77 -22.38 -30.04
N PRO A 11 0.99 -23.70 -30.14
CA PRO A 11 0.62 -24.66 -29.10
C PRO A 11 1.42 -24.48 -27.80
N ASP A 12 2.67 -24.04 -27.89
CA ASP A 12 3.56 -23.86 -26.73
C ASP A 12 3.29 -22.57 -25.94
N ARG A 13 2.27 -21.79 -26.34
CA ARG A 13 1.96 -20.50 -25.72
C ARG A 13 0.58 -20.53 -25.08
N GLN A 14 0.54 -20.25 -23.78
CA GLN A 14 -0.70 -20.14 -23.03
C GLN A 14 -1.24 -18.70 -23.05
N PHE A 15 -2.53 -18.57 -23.32
CA PHE A 15 -3.27 -17.32 -23.38
C PHE A 15 -4.44 -17.33 -22.39
N PHE A 16 -4.95 -16.14 -22.09
CA PHE A 16 -6.15 -15.94 -21.27
C PHE A 16 -6.84 -14.62 -21.64
N ARG A 17 -8.11 -14.46 -21.22
CA ARG A 17 -8.83 -13.19 -21.34
C ARG A 17 -8.57 -12.31 -20.11
N CYS A 18 -7.96 -11.14 -20.31
CA CYS A 18 -7.72 -10.17 -19.24
C CYS A 18 -8.88 -9.19 -19.11
N ASP A 19 -9.56 -9.21 -17.96
CA ASP A 19 -10.72 -8.33 -17.72
C ASP A 19 -10.35 -6.86 -17.53
N ARG A 20 -9.16 -6.55 -16.99
CA ARG A 20 -8.72 -5.16 -16.79
C ARG A 20 -8.44 -4.48 -18.12
N ARG A 21 -7.71 -5.16 -19.01
CA ARG A 21 -7.33 -4.65 -20.33
C ARG A 21 -8.35 -4.92 -21.44
N LYS A 22 -9.36 -5.74 -21.17
CA LYS A 22 -10.35 -6.21 -22.17
C LYS A 22 -9.69 -6.82 -23.41
N ALA A 23 -8.60 -7.55 -23.19
CA ALA A 23 -7.75 -8.12 -24.25
C ALA A 23 -7.39 -9.58 -23.94
N SER A 24 -7.14 -10.36 -25.00
CA SER A 24 -6.55 -11.70 -24.86
C SER A 24 -5.03 -11.56 -24.84
N LEU A 25 -4.38 -12.12 -23.82
CA LEU A 25 -2.96 -11.91 -23.56
C LEU A 25 -2.26 -13.24 -23.35
N GLN A 26 -0.99 -13.32 -23.77
CA GLN A 26 -0.10 -14.41 -23.36
C GLN A 26 0.25 -14.26 -21.87
N VAL A 27 0.34 -15.37 -21.15
CA VAL A 27 0.68 -15.40 -19.71
C VAL A 27 2.01 -14.69 -19.44
N THR A 28 3.03 -14.94 -20.26
CA THR A 28 4.36 -14.31 -20.13
C THR A 28 4.32 -12.78 -20.37
N ALA A 29 3.49 -12.32 -21.32
CA ALA A 29 3.30 -10.89 -21.56
C ALA A 29 2.59 -10.22 -20.38
N CYS A 30 1.61 -10.88 -19.76
CA CYS A 30 0.96 -10.37 -18.55
C CYS A 30 1.94 -10.25 -17.38
N ALA A 31 2.79 -11.26 -17.17
CA ALA A 31 3.85 -11.23 -16.16
C ALA A 31 4.82 -10.06 -16.41
N GLY A 32 5.31 -9.90 -17.65
CA GLY A 32 6.22 -8.80 -18.02
C GLY A 32 5.61 -7.42 -17.79
N MET A 33 4.36 -7.21 -18.21
CA MET A 33 3.63 -5.97 -17.94
C MET A 33 3.45 -5.72 -16.44
N TRP A 34 3.20 -6.75 -15.64
CA TRP A 34 3.09 -6.60 -14.19
C TRP A 34 4.42 -6.18 -13.55
N VAL A 35 5.53 -6.80 -13.95
CA VAL A 35 6.87 -6.44 -13.45
C VAL A 35 7.19 -4.99 -13.79
N GLU A 36 6.93 -4.58 -15.05
CA GLU A 36 7.14 -3.20 -15.49
C GLU A 36 6.24 -2.20 -14.72
N ALA A 37 4.97 -2.55 -14.51
CA ALA A 37 3.99 -1.70 -13.81
C ALA A 37 4.32 -1.44 -12.33
N ASN A 38 5.10 -2.32 -11.70
CA ASN A 38 5.49 -2.24 -10.29
C ASN A 38 6.97 -1.86 -10.10
N GLY A 39 7.65 -1.50 -11.19
CA GLY A 39 9.01 -0.95 -11.17
C GLY A 39 9.08 0.53 -10.75
N LYS A 40 10.30 1.07 -10.62
CA LYS A 40 10.52 2.46 -10.15
C LYS A 40 10.01 3.53 -11.12
N ALA A 41 9.98 3.24 -12.41
CA ALA A 41 9.56 4.15 -13.49
C ALA A 41 8.42 3.52 -14.30
N ALA A 42 7.36 3.09 -13.59
CA ALA A 42 6.21 2.45 -14.21
C ALA A 42 5.49 3.43 -15.17
N PRO A 43 5.28 3.06 -16.44
CA PRO A 43 4.60 3.93 -17.39
C PRO A 43 3.08 3.91 -17.16
N GLU A 44 2.43 5.05 -17.40
CA GLU A 44 0.99 5.25 -17.16
C GLU A 44 0.10 4.24 -17.93
N ARG A 45 0.53 3.79 -19.12
CA ARG A 45 -0.17 2.74 -19.89
C ARG A 45 -0.34 1.42 -19.13
N LEU A 46 0.39 1.23 -18.04
CA LEU A 46 0.36 0.05 -17.18
C LEU A 46 -0.31 0.27 -15.83
N ASP A 47 -0.98 1.40 -15.58
CA ASP A 47 -1.60 1.65 -14.28
C ASP A 47 -2.62 0.57 -13.89
N GLN A 48 -3.33 -0.01 -14.86
CA GLN A 48 -4.24 -1.13 -14.63
C GLN A 48 -3.54 -2.42 -14.18
N CYS A 49 -2.24 -2.56 -14.46
CA CYS A 49 -1.41 -3.71 -14.11
C CYS A 49 -0.74 -3.55 -12.73
N ARG A 50 -0.72 -2.33 -12.17
CA ARG A 50 -0.15 -2.05 -10.86
C ARG A 50 -0.88 -2.85 -9.77
N ASN A 51 -0.13 -3.54 -8.93
CA ASN A 51 -0.63 -4.46 -7.89
C ASN A 51 -1.73 -5.45 -8.36
N CYS A 52 -1.73 -5.86 -9.64
CA CYS A 52 -2.71 -6.83 -10.13
C CYS A 52 -2.42 -8.24 -9.57
N PRO A 53 -3.36 -8.90 -8.86
CA PRO A 53 -3.14 -10.24 -8.28
C PRO A 53 -2.87 -11.30 -9.34
N LEU A 54 -3.57 -11.22 -10.48
CA LEU A 54 -3.37 -12.15 -11.59
C LEU A 54 -1.99 -11.97 -12.24
N GLY A 55 -1.56 -10.72 -12.44
CA GLY A 55 -0.24 -10.42 -12.98
C GLY A 55 0.88 -10.88 -12.04
N ALA A 56 0.71 -10.70 -10.72
CA ALA A 56 1.63 -11.22 -9.72
C ALA A 56 1.74 -12.75 -9.77
N LYS A 57 0.59 -13.45 -9.85
CA LYS A 57 0.54 -14.90 -10.02
C LYS A 57 1.29 -15.35 -11.28
N HIS A 58 1.08 -14.68 -12.42
CA HIS A 58 1.80 -14.99 -13.67
C HIS A 58 3.31 -14.69 -13.58
N ALA A 59 3.71 -13.70 -12.77
CA ALA A 59 5.10 -13.38 -12.49
C ALA A 59 5.74 -14.27 -11.40
N GLY A 60 5.00 -15.23 -10.83
CA GLY A 60 5.50 -16.10 -9.75
C GLY A 60 5.63 -15.39 -8.38
N VAL A 61 4.99 -14.24 -8.21
CA VAL A 61 4.98 -13.48 -6.95
C VAL A 61 3.73 -13.84 -6.15
N GLY A 62 3.91 -14.55 -5.03
CA GLY A 62 2.82 -15.05 -4.20
C GLY A 62 2.22 -14.01 -3.25
N GLU A 63 3.02 -13.07 -2.77
CA GLU A 63 2.59 -12.09 -1.77
C GLU A 63 2.69 -10.67 -2.29
N ILE A 64 1.53 -10.06 -2.51
CA ILE A 64 1.43 -8.65 -2.91
C ILE A 64 0.48 -7.90 -1.99
N SER A 65 0.74 -6.61 -1.83
CA SER A 65 -0.18 -5.70 -1.19
C SER A 65 -1.43 -5.54 -2.05
N LEU A 66 -2.59 -5.83 -1.44
CA LEU A 66 -3.90 -5.61 -2.04
C LEU A 66 -4.49 -4.25 -1.64
N SER A 67 -3.73 -3.47 -0.86
CA SER A 67 -4.16 -2.15 -0.40
C SER A 67 -4.37 -1.23 -1.61
N PRO A 68 -5.52 -0.53 -1.70
CA PRO A 68 -5.71 0.49 -2.72
C PRO A 68 -4.76 1.68 -2.54
N LEU A 69 -4.22 1.86 -1.33
CA LEU A 69 -3.27 2.94 -1.01
C LEU A 69 -1.86 2.67 -1.54
N ARG A 70 -1.57 1.43 -1.95
CA ARG A 70 -0.23 1.01 -2.33
C ARG A 70 0.33 1.86 -3.48
N GLY A 71 1.42 2.57 -3.19
CA GLY A 71 2.10 3.41 -4.17
C GLY A 71 1.37 4.70 -4.54
N MET A 72 0.27 5.05 -3.85
CA MET A 72 -0.36 6.36 -4.01
C MET A 72 0.51 7.44 -3.36
N SER A 73 0.57 8.62 -3.97
CA SER A 73 1.21 9.79 -3.37
C SER A 73 0.25 10.51 -2.41
N ILE A 74 -0.21 9.83 -1.36
CA ILE A 74 -1.10 10.39 -0.33
C ILE A 74 -0.32 10.69 0.96
N CYS A 75 -0.67 11.79 1.61
CA CYS A 75 -0.14 12.12 2.93
C CYS A 75 -0.71 11.17 3.98
N ALA A 76 0.13 10.54 4.80
CA ALA A 76 -0.37 9.64 5.84
C ALA A 76 -1.14 10.36 6.97
N ARG A 77 -0.88 11.66 7.18
CA ARG A 77 -1.49 12.44 8.28
C ARG A 77 -2.84 13.07 7.92
N CYS A 78 -2.95 13.63 6.70
CA CYS A 78 -4.19 14.28 6.27
C CYS A 78 -4.93 13.53 5.17
N GLU A 79 -4.36 12.41 4.69
CA GLU A 79 -4.96 11.49 3.72
C GLU A 79 -5.24 12.12 2.35
N GLN A 80 -4.78 13.36 2.13
CA GLN A 80 -4.90 14.06 0.87
C GLN A 80 -3.81 13.64 -0.11
N GLY A 81 -4.15 13.62 -1.39
CA GLY A 81 -3.19 13.50 -2.48
C GLY A 81 -2.16 14.64 -2.46
N ALA A 82 -0.92 14.32 -2.77
CA ALA A 82 0.19 15.26 -2.79
C ALA A 82 1.07 14.99 -4.02
N THR A 83 1.59 16.05 -4.62
CA THR A 83 2.56 15.94 -5.73
C THR A 83 3.88 15.32 -5.29
N ARG A 84 4.23 15.48 -4.01
CA ARG A 84 5.40 14.85 -3.39
C ARG A 84 5.16 14.61 -1.90
N LEU A 85 5.82 13.59 -1.38
CA LEU A 85 5.86 13.28 0.05
C LEU A 85 7.22 13.60 0.64
N VAL A 86 7.23 14.43 1.68
CA VAL A 86 8.40 14.70 2.51
C VAL A 86 8.66 13.50 3.40
N ARG A 87 9.91 13.00 3.42
CA ARG A 87 10.29 11.76 4.13
C ARG A 87 9.44 10.55 3.73
N LYS A 88 8.91 10.55 2.50
CA LYS A 88 7.95 9.56 1.98
C LYS A 88 6.65 9.46 2.79
N HIS A 89 6.37 10.36 3.73
CA HIS A 89 5.30 10.20 4.72
C HIS A 89 4.25 11.31 4.69
N LEU A 90 4.69 12.57 4.68
CA LEU A 90 3.84 13.74 4.85
C LEU A 90 3.79 14.60 3.59
N CYS A 91 2.66 15.26 3.32
CA CYS A 91 2.65 16.40 2.40
C CYS A 91 3.43 17.59 2.99
N ILE A 92 3.78 18.56 2.15
CA ILE A 92 4.53 19.75 2.58
C ILE A 92 3.79 20.56 3.67
N SER A 93 2.45 20.60 3.62
CA SER A 93 1.62 21.31 4.59
C SER A 93 1.72 20.65 5.98
N CYS A 94 1.50 19.34 6.07
CA CYS A 94 1.63 18.58 7.32
C CYS A 94 3.05 18.61 7.88
N TYR A 95 4.07 18.55 7.01
CA TYR A 95 5.46 18.67 7.42
C TYR A 95 5.79 20.06 8.00
N ASN A 96 5.32 21.14 7.37
CA ASN A 96 5.53 22.49 7.88
C ASN A 96 4.83 22.68 9.23
N ARG A 97 3.59 22.21 9.33
CA ARG A 97 2.78 22.16 10.54
C ARG A 97 3.50 21.43 11.69
N GLU A 98 4.09 20.27 11.42
CA GLU A 98 4.91 19.54 12.39
C GLU A 98 6.10 20.37 12.88
N ARG A 99 6.81 21.01 11.95
CA ARG A 99 7.93 21.87 12.31
C ARG A 99 7.52 23.08 13.14
N GLU A 100 6.37 23.69 12.85
CA GLU A 100 5.85 24.81 13.63
C GLU A 100 5.58 24.36 15.07
N PHE A 101 4.94 23.20 15.24
CA PHE A 101 4.70 22.57 16.55
C PHE A 101 6.01 22.34 17.30
N LEU A 102 7.00 21.70 16.66
CA LEU A 102 8.31 21.43 17.26
C LEU A 102 9.09 22.70 17.61
N LYS A 103 8.91 23.79 16.85
CA LYS A 103 9.54 25.09 17.12
C LYS A 103 8.76 25.94 18.14
N GLY A 104 7.54 25.54 18.49
CA GLY A 104 6.63 26.33 19.33
C GLY A 104 6.11 27.62 18.69
N ARG A 105 6.38 27.85 17.39
CA ARG A 105 5.97 29.07 16.67
C ARG A 105 5.59 28.79 15.23
N ASN A 106 4.50 29.40 14.79
CA ASN A 106 4.03 29.38 13.41
C ASN A 106 4.80 30.39 12.54
N ALA A 107 4.52 30.42 11.23
CA ALA A 107 5.12 31.37 10.30
C ALA A 107 4.92 32.87 10.66
N ARG A 108 3.94 33.20 11.51
CA ARG A 108 3.65 34.56 12.01
C ARG A 108 4.24 34.83 13.40
N GLY A 109 5.00 33.88 13.95
CA GLY A 109 5.63 34.00 15.27
C GLY A 109 4.72 33.66 16.46
N SER A 110 3.46 33.27 16.24
CA SER A 110 2.52 32.91 17.31
C SER A 110 2.55 31.40 17.62
N ALA A 111 2.04 30.99 18.78
CA ALA A 111 1.93 29.58 19.14
C ALA A 111 1.04 28.81 18.13
N PRO A 112 1.44 27.60 17.71
CA PRO A 112 0.66 26.79 16.77
C PRO A 112 -0.52 26.11 17.48
N VAL A 113 -1.73 26.66 17.34
CA VAL A 113 -2.94 26.14 18.03
C VAL A 113 -3.63 25.00 17.28
N LYS A 114 -3.52 24.99 15.93
CA LYS A 114 -4.28 24.06 15.07
C LYS A 114 -3.53 22.75 14.76
N HIS A 115 -2.39 22.52 15.38
CA HIS A 115 -1.62 21.29 15.15
C HIS A 115 -2.08 20.22 16.14
N PRO A 116 -2.45 19.01 15.67
CA PRO A 116 -2.70 17.90 16.59
C PRO A 116 -1.42 17.60 17.40
N GLN A 117 -1.57 17.19 18.66
CA GLN A 117 -0.41 16.80 19.44
C GLN A 117 0.33 15.64 18.76
N LEU A 118 1.66 15.68 18.82
CA LEU A 118 2.51 14.64 18.26
C LEU A 118 2.92 13.65 19.35
N HIS A 119 2.85 12.37 19.00
CA HIS A 119 3.14 11.26 19.89
C HIS A 119 4.15 10.32 19.24
N GLN A 120 5.03 9.73 20.03
CA GLN A 120 5.79 8.55 19.61
C GLN A 120 4.87 7.35 19.71
N LEU A 121 4.42 6.83 18.57
CA LEU A 121 3.56 5.65 18.52
C LEU A 121 4.24 4.52 17.74
N GLU A 122 3.93 3.29 18.14
CA GLU A 122 4.31 2.07 17.45
C GLU A 122 3.06 1.24 17.11
N ILE A 123 3.08 0.60 15.94
CA ILE A 123 2.20 -0.52 15.61
C ILE A 123 3.02 -1.72 15.14
N ARG A 124 2.48 -2.91 15.41
CA ARG A 124 2.92 -4.18 14.82
C ARG A 124 1.90 -4.61 13.78
N PHE A 125 2.38 -5.20 12.71
CA PHE A 125 1.55 -5.69 11.61
C PHE A 125 2.20 -6.91 10.99
N GLN A 126 1.39 -7.74 10.36
CA GLN A 126 1.90 -8.87 9.58
C GLN A 126 2.05 -8.42 8.12
N ALA A 127 3.23 -8.65 7.55
CA ALA A 127 3.57 -8.39 6.16
C ALA A 127 3.96 -9.71 5.49
N GLY A 128 2.99 -10.37 4.85
CA GLY A 128 3.20 -11.74 4.40
C GLY A 128 3.31 -12.71 5.59
N PRO A 129 4.35 -13.54 5.70
CA PRO A 129 4.53 -14.43 6.85
C PRO A 129 5.24 -13.73 8.02
N GLU A 130 5.78 -12.53 7.81
CA GLU A 130 6.63 -11.85 8.79
C GLU A 130 5.83 -10.87 9.66
N ILE A 131 6.18 -10.78 10.93
CA ILE A 131 5.69 -9.73 11.82
C ILE A 131 6.67 -8.57 11.77
N GLU A 132 6.20 -7.42 11.32
CA GLU A 132 6.94 -6.17 11.25
C GLU A 132 6.42 -5.15 12.27
N ARG A 133 7.23 -4.12 12.51
CA ARG A 133 6.87 -2.98 13.37
C ARG A 133 7.24 -1.67 12.70
N VAL A 134 6.42 -0.66 12.93
CA VAL A 134 6.74 0.72 12.54
C VAL A 134 6.52 1.64 13.74
N ALA A 135 7.53 2.46 14.03
CA ALA A 135 7.51 3.46 15.08
C ALA A 135 7.91 4.82 14.50
N MET A 136 7.12 5.85 14.78
CA MET A 136 7.39 7.22 14.33
C MET A 136 6.61 8.26 15.14
N THR A 137 7.07 9.51 15.05
CA THR A 137 6.35 10.67 15.56
C THR A 137 5.14 10.97 14.68
N VAL A 138 3.92 10.79 15.20
CA VAL A 138 2.67 10.91 14.45
C VAL A 138 1.61 11.65 15.24
N ALA A 139 0.59 12.15 14.55
CA ALA A 139 -0.57 12.75 15.17
C ALA A 139 -1.57 11.68 15.69
N SER A 140 -1.59 10.50 15.08
CA SER A 140 -2.54 9.43 15.44
C SER A 140 -2.04 8.05 15.02
N ARG A 141 -2.68 6.99 15.53
CA ARG A 141 -2.43 5.61 15.09
C ARG A 141 -2.87 5.37 13.65
N GLN A 142 -3.90 6.08 13.18
CA GLN A 142 -4.37 6.01 11.79
C GLN A 142 -3.29 6.45 10.80
N GLU A 143 -2.47 7.45 11.15
CA GLU A 143 -1.33 7.87 10.35
C GLU A 143 -0.31 6.74 10.13
N LEU A 144 -0.08 5.88 11.14
CA LEU A 144 0.77 4.69 10.99
C LEU A 144 0.13 3.66 10.07
N VAL A 145 -1.17 3.39 10.23
CA VAL A 145 -1.91 2.42 9.41
C VAL A 145 -1.87 2.82 7.93
N VAL A 146 -2.12 4.09 7.62
CA VAL A 146 -2.06 4.62 6.24
C VAL A 146 -0.65 4.49 5.68
N ALA A 147 0.38 4.82 6.45
CA ALA A 147 1.77 4.68 6.02
C ALA A 147 2.11 3.22 5.69
N VAL A 148 1.77 2.27 6.57
CA VAL A 148 2.01 0.83 6.34
C VAL A 148 1.28 0.35 5.09
N LEU A 149 -0.01 0.66 4.95
CA LEU A 149 -0.82 0.24 3.80
C LEU A 149 -0.34 0.83 2.46
N ARG A 150 0.26 2.02 2.48
CA ARG A 150 0.82 2.69 1.28
C ARG A 150 2.19 2.13 0.90
N ASP A 151 3.05 1.89 1.89
CA ASP A 151 4.47 1.67 1.66
C ASP A 151 4.86 0.19 1.59
N THR A 152 4.12 -0.69 2.25
CA THR A 152 4.41 -2.13 2.30
C THR A 152 4.04 -2.82 1.00
N SER A 153 4.97 -3.57 0.41
CA SER A 153 4.76 -4.28 -0.86
C SER A 153 4.07 -5.63 -0.71
N LYS A 154 4.16 -6.27 0.47
CA LYS A 154 3.51 -7.53 0.80
C LYS A 154 2.06 -7.31 1.26
N HIS A 155 1.27 -8.38 1.35
CA HIS A 155 -0.06 -8.32 1.94
C HIS A 155 0.05 -7.91 3.42
N VAL A 156 -0.76 -6.94 3.84
CA VAL A 156 -0.72 -6.39 5.20
C VAL A 156 -1.96 -6.83 5.97
N THR A 157 -1.74 -7.33 7.19
CA THR A 157 -2.81 -7.61 8.16
C THR A 157 -2.51 -6.91 9.47
N PHE A 158 -3.51 -6.23 10.03
CA PHE A 158 -3.44 -5.65 11.36
C PHE A 158 -4.27 -6.52 12.32
N ALA A 159 -3.75 -6.76 13.52
CA ALA A 159 -4.50 -7.38 14.59
C ALA A 159 -4.49 -6.44 15.80
N PHE A 160 -5.65 -6.25 16.42
CA PHE A 160 -5.75 -5.67 17.75
C PHE A 160 -5.68 -6.82 18.75
N GLU A 161 -4.73 -6.75 19.70
CA GLU A 161 -4.50 -7.78 20.72
C GLU A 161 -4.08 -9.17 20.20
N ALA A 162 -3.01 -9.25 19.40
CA ALA A 162 -2.39 -10.52 18.98
C ALA A 162 -1.78 -11.38 20.11
N GLY A 163 -2.13 -11.12 21.38
CA GLY A 163 -1.69 -11.87 22.55
C GLY A 163 -2.66 -12.97 23.00
N ARG A 164 -3.88 -13.03 22.43
CA ARG A 164 -4.79 -14.16 22.63
C ARG A 164 -4.80 -15.01 21.35
N PRO A 165 -4.79 -16.36 21.45
CA PRO A 165 -5.03 -17.20 20.29
C PRO A 165 -6.35 -16.79 19.66
N ASN A 166 -6.41 -16.80 18.32
CA ASN A 166 -7.59 -16.41 17.53
C ASN A 166 -8.86 -16.90 18.21
N LEU A 167 -9.69 -15.96 18.72
CA LEU A 167 -11.02 -16.32 19.21
C LEU A 167 -11.76 -16.95 18.04
N LEU A 168 -12.18 -18.20 18.20
CA LEU A 168 -13.04 -18.84 17.20
C LEU A 168 -14.34 -18.05 17.13
N GLN A 169 -14.96 -17.97 15.95
CA GLN A 169 -16.16 -17.14 15.72
C GLN A 169 -17.31 -17.40 16.71
N GLY A 170 -17.33 -18.57 17.38
CA GLY A 170 -18.27 -18.92 18.45
C GLY A 170 -17.96 -18.38 19.85
N GLU A 171 -16.78 -17.82 20.08
CA GLU A 171 -16.33 -17.28 21.39
C GLU A 171 -16.56 -15.77 21.52
N LEU A 172 -17.08 -15.12 20.47
CA LEU A 172 -17.32 -13.67 20.44
C LEU A 172 -18.63 -13.24 21.14
N PHE A 173 -19.48 -14.19 21.53
CA PHE A 173 -20.81 -13.93 22.11
C PHE A 173 -21.11 -14.74 23.39
N GLY A 174 -20.08 -15.12 24.13
CA GLY A 174 -20.19 -15.74 25.47
C GLY A 174 -20.10 -14.72 26.60
#